data_AF-A0A838QYT0-F1
#
_entry.id   AF-A0A838QYT0-F1
#
_cell.length_a   1.000
_cell.length_b   1.000
_cell.length_c   1.000
_cell.angle_alpha   90.00
_cell.angle_beta   90.00
_cell.angle_gamma   90.00
#
_symmetry.space_group_name_H-M   'P 1'
#
loop_
_entity.id
_entity.type
_entity.pdbx_description
1 polymer ?
#
loop_
_entity_poly.entity_id
_entity_poly.type
_entity_poly.pdbx_seq_one_letter_code
_entity_poly.pdbx_strand_id
1 'polypeptide(L)'
;MELLVLFTEVAGRDCNECQLYVFDEKLGQIVRQPSSGQPIRRSPRHKAPCRTDGESCPKGTPETSNDFTAQNWQAYFHFLGCEATGRFPDESRVNRNARLIALARERAERKRQWLAQKRLEMTAEHLAEMMGLSVQARLS
;
A
#
# COMPACT_ATOMS: atom_id res chain seq x y z
N MET A 1 2.95 -2.23 -8.72
CA MET A 1 2.49 -3.35 -7.86
C MET A 1 2.87 -3.18 -6.40
N GLU A 2 3.99 -2.51 -6.08
CA GLU A 2 4.38 -2.29 -4.69
C GLU A 2 3.30 -1.64 -3.82
N LEU A 3 2.62 -0.59 -4.34
CA LEU A 3 1.50 0.05 -3.68
C LEU A 3 0.37 -0.93 -3.32
N LEU A 4 0.03 -1.86 -4.23
CA LEU A 4 -1.03 -2.86 -4.04
C LEU A 4 -0.69 -3.95 -3.03
N VAL A 5 0.59 -4.16 -2.72
CA VAL A 5 1.05 -5.23 -1.84
C VAL A 5 1.41 -4.68 -0.46
N LEU A 6 2.07 -3.52 -0.42
CA LEU A 6 2.57 -2.92 0.82
C LEU A 6 1.59 -1.93 1.47
N PHE A 7 0.74 -1.29 0.66
CA PHE A 7 -0.11 -0.17 1.08
C PHE A 7 -1.52 -0.35 0.51
N THR A 8 -2.09 -1.54 0.71
CA THR A 8 -3.40 -1.96 0.17
C THR A 8 -4.51 -0.96 0.48
N GLU A 9 -4.48 -0.39 1.68
CA GLU A 9 -5.43 0.56 2.21
C GLU A 9 -5.41 1.89 1.45
N VAL A 10 -4.27 2.29 0.85
CA VAL A 10 -4.13 3.55 0.11
C VAL A 10 -4.23 3.32 -1.40
N ALA A 11 -3.85 2.14 -1.89
CA ALA A 11 -3.70 1.86 -3.32
C ALA A 11 -4.96 2.14 -4.16
N GLY A 12 -6.14 1.84 -3.60
CA GLY A 12 -7.42 2.02 -4.28
C GLY A 12 -8.10 3.37 -4.04
N ARG A 13 -7.55 4.25 -3.18
CA ARG A 13 -8.20 5.53 -2.86
C ARG A 13 -8.07 6.52 -4.01
N ASP A 14 -9.08 7.30 -4.34
CA ASP A 14 -8.90 8.45 -5.22
C ASP A 14 -8.15 9.58 -4.48
N CYS A 15 -7.14 10.17 -5.12
CA CYS A 15 -6.32 11.20 -4.49
C CYS A 15 -7.10 12.49 -4.21
N ASN A 16 -8.08 12.85 -5.04
CA ASN A 16 -8.92 14.03 -4.84
C ASN A 16 -9.91 13.80 -3.71
N GLU A 17 -10.55 12.64 -3.66
CA GLU A 17 -11.42 12.26 -2.52
C GLU A 17 -10.63 12.21 -1.21
N CYS A 18 -9.39 11.72 -1.25
CA CYS A 18 -8.50 11.69 -0.09
C CYS A 18 -8.20 13.10 0.44
N GLN A 19 -8.12 14.14 -0.41
CA GLN A 19 -7.98 15.52 0.06
C GLN A 19 -9.23 16.02 0.79
N LEU A 20 -10.41 15.55 0.38
CA LEU A 20 -11.69 16.10 0.82
C LEU A 20 -12.27 15.37 2.04
N TYR A 21 -12.10 14.06 2.13
CA TYR A 21 -12.79 13.20 3.09
C TYR A 21 -11.84 12.40 3.97
N VAL A 22 -12.33 12.09 5.18
CA VAL A 22 -11.63 11.22 6.14
C VAL A 22 -11.76 9.78 5.66
N PHE A 23 -10.64 9.06 5.68
CA PHE A 23 -10.59 7.63 5.38
C PHE A 23 -10.31 6.83 6.65
N ASP A 24 -10.90 5.63 6.72
CA ASP A 24 -10.48 4.60 7.65
C ASP A 24 -9.13 4.05 7.17
N GLU A 25 -8.07 4.26 7.96
CA GLU A 25 -6.72 3.86 7.56
C GLU A 25 -6.51 2.33 7.56
N LYS A 26 -7.40 1.54 8.17
CA LYS A 26 -7.32 0.07 8.11
C LYS A 26 -8.08 -0.48 6.92
N LEU A 27 -9.26 0.07 6.65
CA LEU A 27 -10.16 -0.43 5.60
C LEU A 27 -9.95 0.26 4.25
N GLY A 28 -9.30 1.42 4.23
CA GLY A 28 -9.11 2.22 3.02
C GLY A 28 -10.40 2.83 2.47
N GLN A 29 -11.44 2.96 3.30
CA GLN A 29 -12.77 3.43 2.90
C GLN A 29 -13.07 4.81 3.47
N ILE A 30 -13.90 5.59 2.77
CA ILE A 30 -14.39 6.87 3.27
C ILE A 30 -15.24 6.65 4.53
N VAL A 31 -14.90 7.35 5.61
CA VAL A 31 -15.70 7.36 6.83
C VAL A 31 -16.97 8.15 6.58
N ARG A 32 -18.12 7.56 6.92
CA ARG A 32 -19.44 8.14 6.72
C ARG A 32 -20.11 8.40 8.06
N GLN A 33 -20.92 9.45 8.13
CA GLN A 33 -21.72 9.77 9.30
C GLN A 33 -22.77 8.67 9.53
N PRO A 34 -22.92 8.13 10.76
CA PRO A 34 -23.88 7.06 11.03
C PRO A 34 -25.34 7.44 10.75
N SER A 35 -25.72 8.70 10.96
CA SER A 35 -27.10 9.15 10.83
C SER A 35 -27.51 9.47 9.39
N SER A 36 -26.60 10.01 8.58
CA SER A 36 -26.91 10.54 7.23
C SER A 36 -26.27 9.74 6.10
N GLY A 37 -25.30 8.87 6.41
CA GLY A 37 -24.49 8.16 5.42
C GLY A 37 -23.54 9.06 4.61
N GLN A 38 -23.50 10.37 4.90
CA GLN A 38 -22.67 11.32 4.16
C GLN A 38 -21.19 11.18 4.51
N PRO A 39 -20.27 11.32 3.52
CA PRO A 39 -18.84 11.37 3.78
C PRO A 39 -18.46 12.45 4.80
N ILE A 40 -17.60 12.08 5.76
CA ILE A 40 -17.05 13.04 6.71
C ILE A 40 -15.93 13.82 6.02
N ARG A 41 -16.11 15.15 5.90
CA ARG A 41 -15.08 16.04 5.35
C ARG A 41 -13.89 16.17 6.29
N ARG A 42 -12.68 16.26 5.73
CA ARG A 42 -11.49 16.64 6.50
C ARG A 42 -11.64 18.07 7.01
N SER A 43 -11.15 18.30 8.22
CA SER A 43 -11.04 19.65 8.75
C SER A 43 -9.95 20.41 7.98
N PRO A 44 -10.12 21.72 7.72
CA PRO A 44 -9.07 22.55 7.11
C PRO A 44 -7.73 22.52 7.85
N ARG A 45 -7.74 22.18 9.16
CA ARG A 45 -6.52 22.05 9.98
C ARG A 45 -5.82 20.70 9.84
N HIS A 46 -6.50 19.67 9.32
CA HIS A 46 -5.95 18.33 9.16
C HIS A 46 -5.78 18.02 7.68
N LYS A 47 -4.59 18.34 7.17
CA LYS A 47 -4.22 18.07 5.78
C LYS A 47 -4.18 16.55 5.53
N ALA A 48 -4.36 16.16 4.27
CA ALA A 48 -4.11 14.78 3.86
C ALA A 48 -2.60 14.47 3.99
N PRO A 49 -2.21 13.20 4.24
CA PRO A 49 -0.80 12.83 4.47
C PRO A 49 0.15 13.29 3.35
N CYS A 50 -0.31 13.29 2.09
CA CYS A 50 0.50 13.76 0.95
C CYS A 50 0.76 15.29 0.93
N ARG A 51 0.19 16.05 1.88
CA ARG A 51 0.32 17.51 2.03
C ARG A 51 0.85 17.92 3.40
N THR A 52 1.19 16.96 4.24
CA THR A 52 1.74 17.20 5.58
C THR A 52 3.27 17.16 5.50
N ASP A 53 3.94 18.17 6.06
CA ASP A 53 5.41 18.22 6.05
C ASP A 53 5.98 17.06 6.89
N GLY A 54 6.91 16.29 6.30
CA GLY A 54 7.53 15.13 6.94
C GLY A 54 6.78 13.80 6.78
N GLU A 55 5.54 13.80 6.28
CA GLU A 55 4.82 12.59 5.88
C GLU A 55 4.90 12.40 4.36
N SER A 56 5.25 11.20 3.91
CA SER A 56 5.19 10.84 2.50
C SER A 56 4.11 9.79 2.28
N CYS A 57 3.02 10.21 1.65
CA CYS A 57 2.02 9.26 1.15
C CYS A 57 2.71 8.32 0.15
N PRO A 58 2.62 6.99 0.31
CA PRO A 58 3.27 6.04 -0.60
C PRO A 58 2.70 6.10 -2.03
N LYS A 59 1.49 6.66 -2.18
CA LYS A 59 0.85 6.93 -3.47
C LYS A 59 1.34 8.22 -4.14
N GLY A 60 2.10 9.07 -3.43
CA GLY A 60 2.54 10.37 -3.92
C GLY A 60 1.52 11.49 -3.65
N THR A 61 1.59 12.57 -4.42
CA THR A 61 0.62 13.67 -4.40
C THR A 61 -0.35 13.56 -5.57
N PRO A 62 -1.50 14.27 -5.58
CA PRO A 62 -2.40 14.30 -6.73
C PRO A 62 -1.70 14.65 -8.07
N GLU A 63 -0.67 15.50 -8.05
CA GLU A 63 0.06 15.92 -9.25
C GLU A 63 1.07 14.89 -9.76
N THR A 64 1.63 14.08 -8.87
CA THR A 64 2.68 13.10 -9.17
C THR A 64 2.32 11.72 -8.64
N SER A 65 1.03 11.38 -8.77
CA SER A 65 0.47 10.19 -8.15
C SER A 65 0.92 8.92 -8.85
N ASN A 66 1.24 7.90 -8.07
CA ASN A 66 1.54 6.54 -8.53
C ASN A 66 0.25 5.74 -8.80
N ASP A 67 -0.79 6.41 -9.30
CA ASP A 67 -2.10 5.82 -9.51
C ASP A 67 -2.07 4.79 -10.63
N PHE A 68 -2.77 3.70 -10.39
CA PHE A 68 -3.07 2.77 -11.45
C PHE A 68 -4.05 3.46 -12.40
N THR A 69 -3.68 3.54 -13.68
CA THR A 69 -4.64 3.89 -14.73
C THR A 69 -5.77 2.86 -14.74
N ALA A 70 -6.94 3.24 -15.28
CA ALA A 70 -8.06 2.32 -15.42
C ALA A 70 -7.67 1.04 -16.17
N GLN A 71 -6.81 1.15 -17.18
CA GLN A 71 -6.28 0.02 -17.95
C GLN A 71 -5.37 -0.88 -17.10
N ASN A 72 -4.52 -0.29 -16.24
CA ASN A 72 -3.67 -1.07 -15.33
C ASN A 72 -4.50 -1.80 -14.29
N TRP A 73 -5.57 -1.18 -13.77
CA TRP A 73 -6.53 -1.84 -12.89
C TRP A 73 -7.22 -3.03 -13.57
N GLN A 74 -7.73 -2.84 -14.79
CA GLN A 74 -8.34 -3.92 -15.57
C GLN A 74 -7.37 -5.07 -15.82
N ALA A 75 -6.13 -4.77 -16.22
CA ALA A 75 -5.11 -5.79 -16.42
C ALA A 75 -4.79 -6.55 -15.14
N TYR A 76 -4.71 -5.85 -14.00
CA TYR A 76 -4.48 -6.47 -12.70
C TYR A 76 -5.63 -7.37 -12.25
N PHE A 77 -6.88 -6.90 -12.33
CA PHE A 77 -8.04 -7.72 -11.98
C PHE A 77 -8.21 -8.92 -12.92
N HIS A 78 -7.95 -8.75 -14.21
CA HIS A 78 -7.96 -9.86 -15.15
C HIS A 78 -6.90 -10.91 -14.80
N PHE A 79 -5.68 -10.47 -14.47
CA PHE A 79 -4.61 -11.33 -13.98
C PHE A 79 -5.01 -12.10 -12.71
N LEU A 80 -5.62 -11.44 -11.72
CA LEU A 80 -6.09 -12.09 -10.49
C LEU A 80 -7.18 -13.15 -10.78
N GLY A 81 -8.11 -12.87 -11.71
CA GLY A 81 -9.13 -13.83 -12.12
C GLY A 81 -8.52 -15.06 -12.82
N CYS A 82 -7.54 -14.85 -13.69
CA CYS A 82 -6.81 -15.94 -14.35
C CYS A 82 -6.01 -16.78 -13.34
N GLU A 83 -5.34 -16.13 -12.37
CA GLU A 83 -4.60 -16.80 -11.31
C GLU A 83 -5.52 -17.66 -10.43
N ALA A 84 -6.67 -17.11 -10.02
CA ALA A 84 -7.66 -17.82 -9.20
C ALA A 84 -8.23 -19.07 -9.88
N THR A 85 -8.32 -19.07 -11.22
CA THR A 85 -8.84 -20.19 -12.01
C THR A 85 -7.74 -21.10 -12.57
N GLY A 86 -6.48 -20.70 -12.47
CA GLY A 86 -5.34 -21.38 -13.08
C GLY A 86 -5.35 -21.39 -14.60
N ARG A 87 -6.16 -20.54 -15.25
CA ARG A 87 -6.33 -20.50 -16.71
C ARG A 87 -6.10 -19.11 -17.24
N PHE A 88 -5.10 -18.98 -18.11
CA PHE A 88 -4.83 -17.76 -18.87
C PHE A 88 -5.24 -17.98 -20.33
N PRO A 89 -5.90 -17.01 -20.98
CA PRO A 89 -6.07 -17.01 -22.43
C PRO A 89 -4.72 -17.14 -23.14
N ASP A 90 -4.65 -17.95 -24.19
CA ASP A 90 -3.43 -18.12 -25.00
C ASP A 90 -3.25 -16.95 -25.97
N GLU A 91 -2.96 -15.78 -25.41
CA GLU A 91 -2.73 -14.55 -26.14
C GLU A 91 -1.39 -13.94 -25.73
N SER A 92 -0.55 -13.59 -26.72
CA SER A 92 0.80 -13.05 -26.47
C SER A 92 0.82 -11.83 -25.55
N ARG A 93 -0.19 -10.94 -25.68
CA ARG A 93 -0.36 -9.76 -24.82
C ARG A 93 -0.70 -10.14 -23.38
N VAL A 94 -1.61 -11.09 -23.19
CA VAL A 94 -2.02 -11.57 -21.85
C VAL A 94 -0.84 -12.24 -21.17
N ASN A 95 -0.14 -13.14 -21.87
CA ASN A 95 1.05 -13.82 -21.36
C ASN A 95 2.16 -12.84 -20.94
N ARG A 96 2.43 -11.84 -21.79
CA ARG A 96 3.41 -10.78 -21.46
C ARG A 96 3.00 -9.99 -20.22
N ASN A 97 1.76 -9.51 -20.16
CA ASN A 97 1.28 -8.71 -19.04
C ASN A 97 1.25 -9.52 -17.74
N ALA A 98 0.77 -10.76 -17.79
CA ALA A 98 0.74 -11.67 -16.65
C ALA A 98 2.16 -11.87 -16.07
N ARG A 99 3.16 -12.10 -16.94
CA ARG A 99 4.55 -12.23 -16.51
C ARG A 99 5.09 -10.96 -15.85
N LEU A 100 4.82 -9.78 -16.42
CA LEU A 100 5.25 -8.50 -15.84
C LEU A 100 4.61 -8.24 -14.48
N ILE A 101 3.31 -8.52 -14.36
CA ILE A 101 2.57 -8.38 -13.11
C ILE A 101 3.11 -9.35 -12.05
N ALA A 102 3.33 -10.62 -12.41
CA ALA A 102 3.88 -11.62 -11.51
C ALA A 102 5.26 -11.20 -10.95
N LEU A 103 6.19 -10.78 -11.81
CA LEU A 103 7.51 -10.29 -11.40
C LEU A 103 7.41 -9.08 -10.45
N ALA A 104 6.49 -8.15 -10.75
CA ALA A 104 6.30 -6.96 -9.93
C ALA A 104 5.66 -7.28 -8.57
N ARG A 105 4.77 -8.27 -8.48
CA ARG A 105 4.21 -8.78 -7.21
C ARG A 105 5.30 -9.47 -6.39
N GLU A 106 6.06 -10.36 -7.00
CA GLU A 106 7.14 -11.10 -6.34
C GLU A 106 8.18 -10.16 -5.72
N ARG A 107 8.57 -9.11 -6.45
CA ARG A 107 9.46 -8.06 -5.92
C ARG A 107 8.85 -7.33 -4.72
N ALA A 108 7.56 -7.02 -4.76
CA ALA A 108 6.88 -6.33 -3.68
C ALA A 108 6.74 -7.23 -2.43
N GLU A 109 6.46 -8.51 -2.60
CA GLU A 109 6.38 -9.48 -1.50
C GLU A 109 7.73 -9.69 -0.83
N ARG A 110 8.84 -9.78 -1.58
CA ARG A 110 10.19 -9.79 -0.99
C ARG A 110 10.45 -8.54 -0.15
N LYS A 111 10.05 -7.36 -0.63
CA LYS A 111 10.18 -6.11 0.12
C LYS A 111 9.33 -6.14 1.39
N ARG A 112 8.12 -6.68 1.34
CA ARG A 112 7.24 -6.86 2.50
C ARG A 112 7.90 -7.73 3.58
N GLN A 113 8.46 -8.86 3.18
CA GLN A 113 9.15 -9.78 4.08
C GLN A 113 10.38 -9.11 4.71
N TRP A 114 11.18 -8.40 3.91
CA TRP A 114 12.33 -7.66 4.40
C TRP A 114 11.94 -6.57 5.41
N LEU A 115 10.89 -5.78 5.13
CA LEU A 115 10.38 -4.77 6.06
C LEU A 115 9.85 -5.39 7.36
N ALA A 116 9.15 -6.53 7.28
CA ALA A 116 8.66 -7.24 8.44
C ALA A 116 9.82 -7.74 9.33
N GLN A 117 10.87 -8.31 8.71
CA GLN A 117 12.07 -8.74 9.42
C GLN A 117 12.77 -7.55 10.11
N LYS A 118 12.98 -6.44 9.38
CA LYS A 118 13.60 -5.24 9.94
C LYS A 118 12.81 -4.66 11.11
N ARG A 119 11.48 -4.72 11.05
CA ARG A 119 10.62 -4.30 12.16
C ARG A 119 10.81 -5.18 13.39
N LEU A 120 10.90 -6.50 13.21
CA LEU A 120 11.16 -7.44 14.31
C LEU A 120 12.52 -7.20 14.96
N GLU A 121 13.57 -7.02 14.15
CA GLU A 121 14.93 -6.69 14.61
C GLU A 121 14.91 -5.41 15.46
N MET A 122 14.32 -4.33 14.95
CA MET A 122 14.22 -3.05 15.67
C MET A 122 13.42 -3.17 16.98
N THR A 123 12.32 -3.92 16.99
CA THR A 123 11.56 -4.14 18.23
C THR A 123 12.35 -4.96 19.25
N ALA A 124 13.17 -5.91 18.79
CA ALA A 124 14.01 -6.72 19.67
C ALA A 124 15.14 -5.89 20.27
N GLU A 125 15.78 -5.03 19.48
CA GLU A 125 16.78 -4.06 19.96
C GLU A 125 16.19 -3.12 21.02
N HIS A 126 15.03 -2.53 20.73
CA HIS A 126 14.37 -1.61 21.66
C HIS A 126 13.95 -2.30 22.97
N LEU A 127 13.45 -3.54 22.89
CA LEU A 127 13.14 -4.35 24.08
C LEU A 127 14.40 -4.71 24.88
N ALA A 128 15.51 -5.04 24.22
CA ALA A 128 16.77 -5.34 24.89
C ALA A 128 17.34 -4.11 25.61
N GLU A 129 17.29 -2.93 24.97
CA GLU A 129 17.63 -1.65 25.58
C GLU A 129 16.76 -1.35 26.80
N MET A 130 15.43 -1.49 26.67
CA MET A 130 14.49 -1.28 27.79
C MET A 130 14.73 -2.25 28.96
N MET A 131 15.21 -3.47 28.69
CA MET A 131 15.53 -4.48 29.71
C MET A 131 16.94 -4.32 30.31
N GLY A 132 17.71 -3.29 29.90
CA GLY A 132 19.08 -3.09 30.37
C GLY A 132 20.05 -4.19 29.95
N LEU A 133 19.66 -4.99 28.96
CA LEU A 133 20.51 -6.02 28.38
C LEU A 133 21.40 -5.33 27.34
N SER A 134 22.69 -5.19 27.62
CA SER A 134 23.61 -4.66 26.61
C SER A 134 23.65 -5.64 25.43
N VAL A 135 23.19 -5.19 24.27
CA VAL A 135 23.38 -5.91 23.01
C VAL A 135 24.83 -5.67 22.59
N GLN A 136 25.79 -6.32 23.26
CA GLN A 136 27.13 -6.48 22.70
C GLN A 136 27.04 -7.48 21.56
N ALA A 137 26.64 -7.00 20.38
CA ALA A 137 26.71 -7.78 19.16
C ALA A 137 28.20 -7.96 18.80
N ARG A 138 28.70 -9.17 19.05
CA ARG A 138 29.97 -9.69 18.55
C ARG A 138 30.00 -9.57 17.02
N LEU A 139 30.96 -8.83 16.50
CA LEU A 139 31.52 -9.07 15.18
C LEU A 139 33.02 -9.20 15.36
N SER A 140 33.47 -10.46 15.30
CA SER A 140 34.83 -10.91 15.06
C SER A 140 35.27 -10.59 13.63
#